data_AF-J2UB99-F1
#
_entry.id   AF-J2UB99-F1
#
_cell.length_a   1.000
_cell.length_b   1.000
_cell.length_c   1.000
_cell.angle_alpha   90.00
_cell.angle_beta   90.00
_cell.angle_gamma   90.00
#
_symmetry.space_group_name_H-M   'P 1'
#
loop_
_entity.id
_entity.type
_entity.pdbx_description
1 polymer ?
#
loop_
_entity_poly.entity_id
_entity_poly.type
_entity_poly.pdbx_seq_one_letter_code
_entity_poly.pdbx_strand_id
1 'polypeptide(L)'
;MRKIYGSRNAYLLHDDGTIHYPFSKFLTNEHNNAHSVDSASQALRIFYRFCSVHNIELAARAVEGRCLTLDEIARLIGLCFRPLPEIELASDSKIVSLTSARAGKRPEKMPHAVSPNTAKTRLWYIAHYIHFYHDVFLAPNLIAPDLRANTRHEFNAAAHRIKRAIRGSKQGHHHDIQSLPINKFMEIIRAIFVWPEEFFLTKSGRLSRTILRDRAIALLACECLRPGAIGNILRSDFDFKGNRLRVEDHRDRRDFVSSSTPVLKLGDSTKVNSASETTITLWPFTAFAIQEYLDTERNDIQLKRLNNNSRGFLFLSQNGSPIKHRSVITTLFSELGERLKLRGLLDATDDRTLWKRRHYHFNAYVLRHSAASFFLESKGTDESVLDMMRIRFGWTAGSTQPLRYAARALSDQANIDLVNFSEELFKGVESRSKK
;
A
#
# COMPACT_ATOMS: atom_id res chain seq x y z
N MET A 1 18.61 -9.86 16.21
CA MET A 1 17.32 -10.58 16.16
C MET A 1 16.88 -10.85 14.73
N ARG A 2 16.35 -12.06 14.47
CA ARG A 2 15.93 -12.53 13.14
C ARG A 2 14.49 -13.04 13.15
N LYS A 3 13.68 -12.62 12.18
CA LYS A 3 12.32 -13.14 11.99
C LYS A 3 12.35 -14.42 11.15
N ILE A 4 11.66 -15.46 11.60
CA ILE A 4 11.43 -16.69 10.84
C ILE A 4 9.94 -17.06 10.85
N TYR A 5 9.53 -17.93 9.93
CA TYR A 5 8.23 -18.56 9.95
C TYR A 5 8.41 -20.06 10.24
N GLY A 6 7.57 -20.60 11.11
CA GLY A 6 7.50 -22.04 11.38
C GLY A 6 6.04 -22.45 11.48
N SER A 7 5.62 -23.34 10.58
CA SER A 7 4.18 -23.56 10.32
C SER A 7 3.46 -22.23 10.02
N ARG A 8 2.26 -22.01 10.57
CA ARG A 8 1.51 -20.75 10.41
C ARG A 8 1.92 -19.64 11.40
N ASN A 9 2.98 -19.85 12.18
CA ASN A 9 3.39 -18.94 13.25
C ASN A 9 4.62 -18.12 12.83
N ALA A 10 4.71 -16.91 13.38
CA ALA A 10 5.83 -16.00 13.19
C ALA A 10 6.67 -15.94 14.46
N TYR A 11 7.97 -16.18 14.32
CA TYR A 11 8.91 -16.17 15.44
C TYR A 11 9.97 -15.09 15.26
N LEU A 12 10.38 -14.47 16.36
CA LEU A 12 11.56 -13.63 16.44
C LEU A 12 12.60 -14.34 17.27
N LEU A 13 13.77 -14.57 16.69
CA LEU A 13 14.91 -15.23 17.31
C LEU A 13 15.94 -14.19 17.77
N HIS A 14 16.58 -14.45 18.90
CA HIS A 14 17.83 -13.82 19.32
C HIS A 14 18.97 -14.23 18.40
N ASP A 15 20.14 -13.62 18.60
CA ASP A 15 21.31 -13.88 17.73
C ASP A 15 21.93 -15.26 17.99
N ASP A 16 21.70 -15.83 19.18
CA ASP A 16 22.02 -17.22 19.54
C ASP A 16 21.00 -18.26 19.01
N GLY A 17 19.96 -17.81 18.30
CA GLY A 17 18.91 -18.66 17.74
C GLY A 17 17.76 -19.00 18.70
N THR A 18 17.79 -18.55 19.95
CA THR A 18 16.70 -18.77 20.92
C THR A 18 15.47 -17.93 20.57
N ILE A 19 14.27 -18.44 20.90
CA ILE A 19 13.01 -17.75 20.58
C ILE A 19 12.76 -16.64 21.61
N HIS A 20 12.58 -15.41 21.14
CA HIS A 20 12.03 -14.33 21.95
C HIS A 20 10.52 -14.54 22.10
N TYR A 21 10.11 -15.27 23.13
CA TYR A 21 8.73 -15.75 23.29
C TYR A 21 7.68 -14.62 23.33
N PRO A 22 7.83 -13.53 24.10
CA PRO A 22 6.84 -12.45 24.13
C PRO A 22 6.54 -11.82 22.77
N PHE A 23 7.59 -11.57 21.99
CA PHE A 23 7.51 -10.99 20.66
C PHE A 23 6.89 -11.97 19.66
N SER A 24 7.29 -13.23 19.71
CA SER A 24 6.75 -14.28 18.84
C SER A 24 5.26 -14.52 19.08
N LYS A 25 4.82 -14.51 20.36
CA LYS A 25 3.41 -14.63 20.74
C LYS A 25 2.60 -13.43 20.25
N PHE A 26 3.12 -12.21 20.38
CA PHE A 26 2.47 -11.01 19.83
C PHE A 26 2.29 -11.09 18.32
N LEU A 27 3.37 -11.43 17.58
CA LEU A 27 3.32 -11.51 16.12
C LEU A 27 2.31 -12.56 15.64
N THR A 28 2.24 -13.71 16.32
CA THR A 28 1.36 -14.82 15.94
C THR A 28 -0.10 -14.56 16.33
N ASN A 29 -0.36 -14.01 17.51
CA ASN A 29 -1.72 -13.84 18.02
C ASN A 29 -2.40 -12.60 17.43
N GLU A 30 -1.66 -11.50 17.23
CA GLU A 30 -2.27 -10.22 16.84
C GLU A 30 -2.36 -10.01 15.33
N HIS A 31 -1.58 -10.76 14.55
CA HIS A 31 -1.38 -10.52 13.13
C HIS A 31 -1.44 -11.82 12.33
N ASN A 32 -2.41 -11.90 11.42
CA ASN A 32 -2.62 -13.06 10.55
C ASN A 32 -2.11 -12.85 9.11
N ASN A 33 -1.82 -11.61 8.70
CA ASN A 33 -1.30 -11.31 7.38
C ASN A 33 0.20 -10.98 7.41
N ALA A 34 0.94 -11.51 6.42
CA ALA A 34 2.39 -11.40 6.35
C ALA A 34 2.91 -9.95 6.30
N HIS A 35 2.15 -9.01 5.75
CA HIS A 35 2.56 -7.60 5.69
C HIS A 35 2.53 -6.93 7.07
N SER A 36 1.49 -7.17 7.86
CA SER A 36 1.38 -6.70 9.24
C SER A 36 2.43 -7.36 10.12
N VAL A 37 2.63 -8.68 9.98
CA VAL A 37 3.69 -9.41 10.71
C VAL A 37 5.07 -8.81 10.40
N ASP A 38 5.39 -8.54 9.13
CA ASP A 38 6.66 -7.93 8.75
C ASP A 38 6.82 -6.54 9.36
N SER A 39 5.78 -5.70 9.29
CA SER A 39 5.82 -4.34 9.83
C SER A 39 5.97 -4.34 11.36
N ALA A 40 5.22 -5.20 12.05
CA ALA A 40 5.31 -5.40 13.49
C ALA A 40 6.69 -5.94 13.90
N SER A 41 7.22 -6.93 13.18
CA SER A 41 8.53 -7.52 13.48
C SER A 41 9.67 -6.49 13.36
N GLN A 42 9.62 -5.60 12.37
CA GLN A 42 10.59 -4.52 12.23
C GLN A 42 10.51 -3.55 13.42
N ALA A 43 9.30 -3.18 13.83
CA ALA A 43 9.08 -2.30 14.97
C ALA A 43 9.60 -2.92 16.29
N LEU A 44 9.32 -4.21 16.50
CA LEU A 44 9.81 -4.96 17.66
C LEU A 44 11.33 -5.08 17.70
N ARG A 45 11.99 -5.30 16.56
CA ARG A 45 13.47 -5.33 16.49
C ARG A 45 14.10 -4.00 16.89
N ILE A 46 13.49 -2.88 16.48
CA ILE A 46 13.89 -1.54 16.94
C ILE A 46 13.69 -1.42 18.46
N PHE A 47 12.53 -1.84 18.96
CA PHE A 47 12.20 -1.74 20.37
C PHE A 47 13.14 -2.58 21.25
N TYR A 48 13.48 -3.79 20.84
CA TYR A 48 14.44 -4.63 21.54
C TYR A 48 15.83 -4.02 21.58
N ARG A 49 16.35 -3.51 20.46
CA ARG A 49 17.66 -2.83 20.46
C ARG A 49 17.64 -1.61 21.38
N PHE A 50 16.55 -0.85 21.39
CA PHE A 50 16.37 0.25 22.33
C PHE A 50 16.39 -0.22 23.79
N CYS A 51 15.59 -1.23 24.15
CA CYS A 51 15.52 -1.74 25.51
C CYS A 51 16.85 -2.35 25.97
N SER A 52 17.49 -3.15 25.13
CA SER A 52 18.78 -3.78 25.41
C SER A 52 19.88 -2.75 25.68
N VAL A 53 20.01 -1.73 24.84
CA VAL A 53 21.06 -0.70 24.99
C VAL A 53 20.83 0.21 26.19
N HIS A 54 19.57 0.45 26.57
CA HIS A 54 19.22 1.28 27.72
C HIS A 54 18.93 0.49 29.00
N ASN A 55 19.21 -0.82 29.03
CA ASN A 55 18.95 -1.71 30.15
C ASN A 55 17.51 -1.61 30.68
N ILE A 56 16.54 -1.62 29.76
CA ILE A 56 15.11 -1.53 30.06
C ILE A 56 14.52 -2.93 30.07
N GLU A 57 14.16 -3.41 31.26
CA GLU A 57 13.39 -4.64 31.44
C GLU A 57 11.97 -4.30 31.91
N LEU A 58 10.97 -4.51 31.03
CA LEU A 58 9.58 -4.12 31.31
C LEU A 58 8.97 -4.88 32.49
N ALA A 59 9.34 -6.15 32.70
CA ALA A 59 8.87 -6.94 33.82
C ALA A 59 9.38 -6.39 35.16
N ALA A 60 10.68 -6.09 35.26
CA ALA A 60 11.27 -5.47 36.44
C ALA A 60 10.62 -4.12 36.77
N ARG A 61 10.40 -3.28 35.75
CA ARG A 61 9.72 -1.99 35.94
C ARG A 61 8.27 -2.11 36.35
N ALA A 62 7.56 -3.14 35.88
CA ALA A 62 6.18 -3.38 36.29
C ALA A 62 6.08 -3.68 37.79
N VAL A 63 7.05 -4.38 38.38
CA VAL A 63 7.10 -4.61 39.84
C VAL A 63 7.22 -3.28 40.61
N GLU A 64 7.90 -2.30 40.03
CA GLU A 64 8.03 -0.94 40.58
C GLU A 64 6.85 -0.03 40.22
N GLY A 65 5.84 -0.55 39.51
CA GLY A 65 4.71 0.27 39.04
C GLY A 65 5.09 1.31 37.99
N ARG A 66 6.10 1.03 37.15
CA ARG A 66 6.61 1.94 36.10
C ARG A 66 6.61 1.28 34.72
N CYS A 67 6.61 2.11 33.68
CA CYS A 67 6.83 1.68 32.29
C CYS A 67 8.00 2.48 31.68
N LEU A 68 7.84 2.99 30.46
CA LEU A 68 8.79 3.91 29.82
C LEU A 68 8.58 5.34 30.31
N THR A 69 9.67 6.03 30.62
CA THR A 69 9.67 7.45 31.00
C THR A 69 9.45 8.35 29.77
N LEU A 70 9.14 9.63 30.01
CA LEU A 70 8.97 10.61 28.93
C LEU A 70 10.24 10.75 28.08
N ASP A 71 11.40 10.78 28.72
CA ASP A 71 12.69 10.88 28.03
C ASP A 71 12.96 9.64 27.18
N GLU A 72 12.70 8.44 27.71
CA GLU A 72 12.86 7.19 26.95
C GLU A 72 11.95 7.13 25.74
N ILE A 73 10.70 7.58 25.89
CA ILE A 73 9.76 7.70 24.77
C ILE A 73 10.32 8.66 23.71
N ALA A 74 10.81 9.84 24.10
CA ALA A 74 11.43 10.80 23.19
C ALA A 74 12.60 10.20 22.40
N ARG A 75 13.46 9.44 23.08
CA ARG A 75 14.60 8.73 22.47
C ARG A 75 14.16 7.64 21.50
N LEU A 76 13.17 6.84 21.89
CA LEU A 76 12.60 5.77 21.07
C LEU A 76 11.96 6.33 19.79
N ILE A 77 11.26 7.47 19.88
CA ILE A 77 10.70 8.18 18.72
C ILE A 77 11.81 8.52 17.73
N GLY A 78 12.92 9.09 18.20
CA GLY A 78 14.06 9.43 17.36
C GLY A 78 14.67 8.21 16.66
N LEU A 79 14.78 7.08 17.37
CA LEU A 79 15.26 5.84 16.80
C LEU A 79 14.32 5.28 15.72
N CYS A 80 12.99 5.45 15.86
CA CYS A 80 12.02 4.98 14.88
C CYS A 80 12.10 5.69 13.52
N PHE A 81 12.76 6.85 13.43
CA PHE A 81 13.05 7.53 12.16
C PHE A 81 14.27 6.97 11.42
N ARG A 82 15.10 6.14 12.07
CA ARG A 82 16.30 5.55 11.48
C ARG A 82 15.97 4.32 10.62
N PRO A 83 16.67 4.06 9.50
CA PRO A 83 16.60 2.78 8.81
C PRO A 83 16.88 1.59 9.75
N LEU A 84 16.12 0.50 9.63
CA LEU A 84 16.33 -0.68 10.47
C LEU A 84 17.75 -1.27 10.31
N PRO A 85 18.32 -1.40 9.09
CA PRO A 85 19.69 -1.91 8.95
C PRO A 85 20.73 -1.07 9.69
N GLU A 86 20.56 0.25 9.77
CA GLU A 86 21.45 1.13 10.55
C GLU A 86 21.39 0.80 12.04
N ILE A 87 20.19 0.55 12.57
CA ILE A 87 19.98 0.24 13.99
C ILE A 87 20.57 -1.12 14.36
N GLU A 88 20.41 -2.11 13.47
CA GLU A 88 20.84 -3.48 13.73
C GLU A 88 22.35 -3.68 13.61
N LEU A 89 23.00 -2.91 12.74
CA LEU A 89 24.45 -2.94 12.57
C LEU A 89 25.19 -2.00 13.52
N ALA A 90 24.49 -1.09 14.20
CA ALA A 90 25.10 -0.14 15.12
C ALA A 90 25.50 -0.81 16.45
N SER A 91 26.70 -0.46 16.92
CA SER A 91 27.17 -0.79 18.27
C SER A 91 26.27 -0.15 19.34
N ASP A 92 26.28 -0.71 20.55
CA ASP A 92 25.49 -0.18 21.66
C ASP A 92 25.86 1.29 21.96
N SER A 93 27.15 1.62 21.98
CA SER A 93 27.64 2.99 22.13
C SER A 93 27.12 3.94 21.06
N LYS A 94 26.99 3.45 19.82
CA LYS A 94 26.42 4.23 18.73
C LYS A 94 24.94 4.48 18.97
N ILE A 95 24.15 3.47 19.35
CA ILE A 95 22.72 3.63 19.64
C ILE A 95 22.49 4.62 20.79
N VAL A 96 23.28 4.56 21.87
CA VAL A 96 23.22 5.55 22.97
C VAL A 96 23.51 6.96 22.45
N SER A 97 24.55 7.12 21.63
CA SER A 97 24.88 8.42 21.03
C SER A 97 23.75 8.95 20.14
N LEU A 98 23.17 8.08 19.30
CA LEU A 98 22.08 8.41 18.37
C LEU A 98 20.79 8.82 19.08
N THR A 99 20.57 8.30 20.28
CA THR A 99 19.40 8.60 21.12
C THR A 99 19.69 9.67 22.18
N SER A 100 20.92 10.18 22.28
CA SER A 100 21.27 11.20 23.27
C SER A 100 20.66 12.56 22.92
N ALA A 101 20.44 13.40 23.94
CA ALA A 101 19.99 14.78 23.74
C ALA A 101 20.97 15.65 22.92
N ARG A 102 22.23 15.19 22.76
CA ARG A 102 23.28 15.85 21.96
C ARG A 102 23.28 15.43 20.49
N ALA A 103 22.38 14.52 20.08
CA ALA A 103 22.21 14.15 18.69
C ALA A 103 21.61 15.34 17.91
N GLY A 104 22.47 16.20 17.36
CA GLY A 104 22.14 17.55 16.90
C GLY A 104 20.85 17.70 16.06
N LYS A 105 20.83 17.21 14.82
CA LYS A 105 19.69 17.41 13.90
C LYS A 105 18.45 16.62 14.36
N ARG A 106 17.27 17.23 14.22
CA ARG A 106 15.98 16.55 14.46
C ARG A 106 15.93 15.22 13.68
N PRO A 107 15.48 14.11 14.30
CA PRO A 107 15.50 12.79 13.67
C PRO A 107 14.83 12.71 12.30
N GLU A 108 13.76 13.47 12.11
CA GLU A 108 12.98 13.50 10.87
C GLU A 108 13.72 14.15 9.68
N LYS A 109 14.73 14.98 9.96
CA LYS A 109 15.49 15.76 8.97
C LYS A 109 16.85 15.12 8.62
N MET A 110 17.09 13.90 9.10
CA MET A 110 18.37 13.24 8.89
C MET A 110 18.45 12.64 7.48
N PRO A 111 19.66 12.58 6.88
CA PRO A 111 19.86 11.85 5.64
C PRO A 111 19.36 10.41 5.79
N HIS A 112 18.60 9.93 4.81
CA HIS A 112 18.03 8.57 4.79
C HIS A 112 17.02 8.26 5.91
N ALA A 113 16.52 9.27 6.64
CA ALA A 113 15.43 9.06 7.59
C ALA A 113 14.20 8.47 6.88
N VAL A 114 13.51 7.54 7.55
CA VAL A 114 12.26 7.00 7.03
C VAL A 114 11.15 8.05 7.10
N SER A 115 10.14 7.92 6.25
CA SER A 115 9.02 8.86 6.23
C SER A 115 8.29 8.90 7.58
N PRO A 116 7.67 10.04 7.97
CA PRO A 116 6.92 10.15 9.22
C PRO A 116 5.84 9.09 9.40
N ASN A 117 5.17 8.67 8.32
CA ASN A 117 4.17 7.58 8.39
C ASN A 117 4.80 6.22 8.70
N THR A 118 6.00 5.95 8.21
CA THR A 118 6.74 4.71 8.53
C THR A 118 7.14 4.71 10.00
N ALA A 119 7.72 5.81 10.49
CA ALA A 119 8.07 5.96 11.90
C ALA A 119 6.83 5.86 12.81
N LYS A 120 5.72 6.52 12.44
CA LYS A 120 4.44 6.42 13.15
C LYS A 120 3.92 4.99 13.19
N THR A 121 4.01 4.25 12.08
CA THR A 121 3.58 2.85 12.01
C THR A 121 4.42 1.97 12.95
N ARG A 122 5.74 2.19 13.01
CA ARG A 122 6.62 1.51 13.97
C ARG A 122 6.20 1.79 15.40
N LEU A 123 6.02 3.06 15.77
CA LEU A 123 5.55 3.44 17.11
C LEU A 123 4.18 2.84 17.44
N TRP A 124 3.26 2.78 16.47
CA TRP A 124 1.96 2.14 16.67
C TRP A 124 2.09 0.66 17.04
N TYR A 125 2.93 -0.10 16.34
CA TYR A 125 3.16 -1.52 16.67
C TYR A 125 3.87 -1.68 18.03
N ILE A 126 4.79 -0.79 18.38
CA ILE A 126 5.46 -0.81 19.69
C ILE A 126 4.47 -0.52 20.82
N ALA A 127 3.64 0.52 20.66
CA ALA A 127 2.58 0.84 21.61
C ALA A 127 1.58 -0.33 21.76
N HIS A 128 1.21 -0.96 20.64
CA HIS A 128 0.34 -2.12 20.66
C HIS A 128 0.98 -3.31 21.39
N TYR A 129 2.27 -3.55 21.17
CA TYR A 129 3.01 -4.57 21.89
C TYR A 129 3.10 -4.28 23.39
N ILE A 130 3.34 -3.03 23.81
CA ILE A 130 3.40 -2.67 25.24
C ILE A 130 2.06 -2.98 25.93
N HIS A 131 0.94 -2.63 25.30
CA HIS A 131 -0.39 -2.96 25.80
C HIS A 131 -0.61 -4.48 25.86
N PHE A 132 -0.31 -5.20 24.77
CA PHE A 132 -0.40 -6.65 24.72
C PHE A 132 0.48 -7.33 25.78
N TYR A 133 1.70 -6.83 26.00
CA TYR A 133 2.64 -7.40 26.94
C TYR A 133 2.11 -7.29 28.37
N HIS A 134 1.52 -6.14 28.71
CA HIS A 134 0.83 -5.97 29.98
C HIS A 134 -0.31 -6.97 30.16
N ASP A 135 -1.25 -7.02 29.22
CA ASP A 135 -2.47 -7.82 29.38
C ASP A 135 -2.22 -9.33 29.36
N VAL A 136 -1.24 -9.79 28.56
CA VAL A 136 -1.00 -11.21 28.34
C VAL A 136 0.07 -11.78 29.27
N PHE A 137 1.06 -10.98 29.69
CA PHE A 137 2.18 -11.48 30.50
C PHE A 137 2.25 -10.89 31.90
N LEU A 138 1.91 -9.61 32.09
CA LEU A 138 2.07 -8.96 33.40
C LEU A 138 0.81 -9.11 34.25
N ALA A 139 -0.33 -8.63 33.78
CA ALA A 139 -1.58 -8.58 34.53
C ALA A 139 -2.00 -9.95 35.14
N PRO A 140 -1.85 -11.09 34.43
CA PRO A 140 -2.17 -12.40 35.02
C PRO A 140 -1.25 -12.81 36.18
N ASN A 141 -0.02 -12.29 36.22
CA ASN A 141 1.01 -12.65 37.21
C ASN A 141 1.16 -11.62 38.33
N LEU A 142 0.48 -10.47 38.25
CA LEU A 142 0.50 -9.43 39.29
C LEU A 142 -0.59 -9.73 40.34
N ILE A 143 -0.20 -10.24 41.50
CA ILE A 143 -1.11 -10.66 42.57
C ILE A 143 -1.78 -9.44 43.25
N ALA A 144 -1.00 -8.40 43.57
CA ALA A 144 -1.49 -7.22 44.28
C ALA A 144 -2.42 -6.36 43.41
N PRO A 145 -3.68 -6.11 43.84
CA PRO A 145 -4.66 -5.34 43.05
C PRO A 145 -4.22 -3.91 42.74
N ASP A 146 -3.64 -3.21 43.71
CA ASP A 146 -3.20 -1.82 43.55
C ASP A 146 -2.02 -1.72 42.57
N LEU A 147 -1.07 -2.65 42.68
CA LEU A 147 0.05 -2.73 41.74
C LEU A 147 -0.46 -3.03 40.33
N ARG A 148 -1.40 -3.97 40.18
CA ARG A 148 -2.01 -4.30 38.88
C ARG A 148 -2.75 -3.11 38.26
N ALA A 149 -3.46 -2.32 39.07
CA ALA A 149 -4.15 -1.12 38.60
C ALA A 149 -3.15 -0.03 38.19
N ASN A 150 -2.13 0.20 39.01
CA ASN A 150 -1.08 1.19 38.74
C ASN A 150 -0.27 0.84 37.48
N THR A 151 0.18 -0.42 37.34
CA THR A 151 0.90 -0.87 36.13
C THR A 151 0.03 -0.73 34.88
N ARG A 152 -1.26 -1.03 34.97
CA ARG A 152 -2.19 -0.85 33.86
C ARG A 152 -2.26 0.62 33.44
N HIS A 153 -2.35 1.54 34.40
CA HIS A 153 -2.34 2.97 34.12
C HIS A 153 -1.05 3.39 33.42
N GLU A 154 0.11 3.03 33.97
CA GLU A 154 1.42 3.45 33.42
C GLU A 154 1.71 2.87 32.03
N PHE A 155 1.38 1.60 31.79
CA PHE A 155 1.56 0.98 30.48
C PHE A 155 0.61 1.60 29.43
N ASN A 156 -0.64 1.88 29.80
CA ASN A 156 -1.59 2.57 28.92
C ASN A 156 -1.15 4.01 28.61
N ALA A 157 -0.67 4.74 29.63
CA ALA A 157 -0.15 6.09 29.46
C ALA A 157 1.06 6.11 28.52
N ALA A 158 2.02 5.19 28.71
CA ALA A 158 3.17 5.05 27.82
C ALA A 158 2.76 4.70 26.38
N ALA A 159 1.92 3.66 26.20
CA ALA A 159 1.43 3.25 24.89
C ALA A 159 0.68 4.39 24.17
N HIS A 160 -0.16 5.14 24.88
CA HIS A 160 -0.90 6.28 24.31
C HIS A 160 0.03 7.41 23.87
N ARG A 161 1.03 7.77 24.70
CA ARG A 161 2.04 8.78 24.37
C ARG A 161 2.83 8.37 23.12
N ILE A 162 3.30 7.12 23.05
CA ILE A 162 4.02 6.57 21.89
C ILE A 162 3.15 6.63 20.64
N LYS A 163 1.90 6.18 20.72
CA LYS A 163 0.96 6.13 19.59
C LYS A 163 0.64 7.52 19.02
N ARG A 164 0.64 8.55 19.86
CA ARG A 164 0.32 9.95 19.50
C ARG A 164 1.55 10.82 19.21
N ALA A 165 2.75 10.32 19.46
CA ALA A 165 3.98 11.09 19.37
C ALA A 165 4.22 11.73 17.99
N ILE A 166 3.98 10.98 16.92
CA ILE A 166 4.14 11.47 15.55
C ILE A 166 2.76 11.81 15.01
N ARG A 167 2.50 13.11 14.82
CA ARG A 167 1.44 13.56 13.91
C ARG A 167 1.81 13.01 12.54
N GLY A 168 0.98 12.13 11.99
CA GLY A 168 1.27 11.54 10.68
C GLY A 168 1.56 12.65 9.69
N SER A 169 2.35 12.36 8.65
CA SER A 169 2.33 13.30 7.52
C SER A 169 0.86 13.45 7.13
N LYS A 170 0.42 14.65 6.73
CA LYS A 170 -0.90 14.79 6.10
C LYS A 170 -0.97 13.60 5.13
N GLN A 171 -1.90 12.67 5.36
CA GLN A 171 -2.31 11.81 4.25
C GLN A 171 -2.57 12.82 3.14
N GLY A 172 -2.00 12.59 1.94
CA GLY A 172 -2.22 13.51 0.84
C GLY A 172 -3.67 13.97 0.89
N HIS A 173 -3.89 15.29 0.88
CA HIS A 173 -5.19 15.88 1.22
C HIS A 173 -6.27 15.07 0.50
N HIS A 174 -7.50 14.96 1.01
CA HIS A 174 -8.53 14.27 0.22
C HIS A 174 -8.77 14.99 -1.14
N HIS A 175 -8.17 16.17 -1.34
CA HIS A 175 -8.05 16.91 -2.62
C HIS A 175 -6.71 16.72 -3.35
N ASP A 176 -5.77 15.91 -2.86
CA ASP A 176 -4.56 15.58 -3.60
C ASP A 176 -5.00 14.75 -4.81
N ILE A 177 -5.12 15.42 -5.95
CA ILE A 177 -5.51 14.81 -7.19
C ILE A 177 -4.42 13.83 -7.63
N GLN A 178 -4.72 12.54 -7.51
CA GLN A 178 -3.84 11.45 -7.95
C GLN A 178 -4.22 10.91 -9.33
N SER A 179 -5.38 11.29 -9.86
CA SER A 179 -5.83 10.88 -11.19
C SER A 179 -5.30 11.80 -12.29
N LEU A 180 -5.21 11.24 -13.47
CA LEU A 180 -5.02 11.96 -14.72
C LEU A 180 -6.35 12.63 -15.14
N PRO A 181 -6.30 13.72 -15.90
CA PRO A 181 -7.45 14.22 -16.65
C PRO A 181 -8.05 13.13 -17.56
N ILE A 182 -9.34 13.23 -17.87
CA ILE A 182 -10.05 12.20 -18.64
C ILE A 182 -9.45 11.99 -20.02
N ASN A 183 -9.16 13.06 -20.76
CA ASN A 183 -8.54 12.97 -22.08
C ASN A 183 -7.20 12.19 -22.01
N LYS A 184 -6.33 12.51 -21.06
CA LYS A 184 -5.07 11.79 -20.84
C LYS A 184 -5.29 10.33 -20.44
N PHE A 185 -6.26 10.06 -19.57
CA PHE A 185 -6.59 8.68 -19.17
C PHE A 185 -7.07 7.85 -20.37
N MET A 186 -7.94 8.40 -21.21
CA MET A 186 -8.45 7.75 -22.41
C MET A 186 -7.37 7.57 -23.49
N GLU A 187 -6.50 8.57 -23.68
CA GLU A 187 -5.33 8.48 -24.55
C GLU A 187 -4.39 7.35 -24.11
N ILE A 188 -4.16 7.21 -22.80
CA ILE A 188 -3.33 6.13 -22.26
C ILE A 188 -3.98 4.76 -22.46
N ILE A 189 -5.30 4.62 -22.25
CA ILE A 189 -6.01 3.37 -22.55
C ILE A 189 -5.85 3.02 -24.03
N ARG A 190 -6.08 3.98 -24.93
CA ARG A 190 -5.91 3.79 -26.37
C ARG A 190 -4.47 3.38 -26.70
N ALA A 191 -3.50 4.06 -26.11
CA ALA A 191 -2.08 3.77 -26.30
C ALA A 191 -1.71 2.35 -25.89
N ILE A 192 -2.12 1.93 -24.70
CA ILE A 192 -1.88 0.59 -24.16
C ILE A 192 -2.57 -0.49 -25.01
N PHE A 193 -3.81 -0.24 -25.44
CA PHE A 193 -4.60 -1.23 -26.17
C PHE A 193 -4.17 -1.39 -27.63
N VAL A 194 -4.01 -0.27 -28.35
CA VAL A 194 -3.80 -0.25 -29.81
C VAL A 194 -2.33 -0.42 -30.19
N TRP A 195 -1.39 0.17 -29.43
CA TRP A 195 0.03 0.18 -29.77
C TRP A 195 0.90 -0.38 -28.63
N PRO A 196 0.60 -1.57 -28.08
CA PRO A 196 1.33 -2.10 -26.92
C PRO A 196 2.84 -2.24 -27.20
N GLU A 197 3.25 -2.46 -28.44
CA GLU A 197 4.64 -2.58 -28.88
C GLU A 197 5.46 -1.30 -28.69
N GLU A 198 4.79 -0.14 -28.65
CA GLU A 198 5.47 1.14 -28.40
C GLU A 198 5.72 1.41 -26.92
N PHE A 199 4.98 0.75 -26.03
CA PHE A 199 4.96 1.04 -24.59
C PHE A 199 5.52 -0.09 -23.72
N PHE A 200 5.39 -1.36 -24.13
CA PHE A 200 5.90 -2.51 -23.39
C PHE A 200 7.22 -2.99 -23.96
N LEU A 201 8.25 -2.17 -23.71
CA LEU A 201 9.63 -2.40 -24.15
C LEU A 201 10.54 -2.74 -22.97
N THR A 202 11.53 -3.59 -23.21
CA THR A 202 12.64 -3.80 -22.27
C THR A 202 13.45 -2.52 -22.09
N LYS A 203 14.33 -2.51 -21.08
CA LYS A 203 15.28 -1.41 -20.84
C LYS A 203 16.18 -1.13 -22.05
N SER A 204 16.50 -2.16 -22.85
CA SER A 204 17.27 -2.02 -24.09
C SER A 204 16.42 -1.55 -25.28
N GLY A 205 15.15 -1.18 -25.08
CA GLY A 205 14.23 -0.73 -26.13
C GLY A 205 13.70 -1.84 -27.04
N ARG A 206 13.92 -3.12 -26.70
CA ARG A 206 13.39 -4.26 -27.48
C ARG A 206 11.97 -4.60 -27.01
N LEU A 207 11.18 -5.23 -27.88
CA LEU A 207 9.85 -5.69 -27.52
C LEU A 207 9.89 -6.65 -26.31
N SER A 208 9.03 -6.42 -25.31
CA SER A 208 8.89 -7.33 -24.18
C SER A 208 8.33 -8.67 -24.64
N ARG A 209 8.87 -9.78 -24.12
CA ARG A 209 8.33 -11.14 -24.35
C ARG A 209 7.01 -11.40 -23.62
N THR A 210 6.54 -10.43 -22.85
CA THR A 210 5.32 -10.52 -22.03
C THR A 210 4.39 -9.35 -22.32
N ILE A 211 4.46 -8.81 -23.54
CA ILE A 211 3.73 -7.63 -23.97
C ILE A 211 2.21 -7.76 -23.77
N LEU A 212 1.60 -8.87 -24.18
CA LEU A 212 0.16 -9.08 -24.07
C LEU A 212 -0.26 -9.28 -22.62
N ARG A 213 0.55 -10.00 -21.83
CA ARG A 213 0.38 -10.08 -20.38
C ARG A 213 0.40 -8.70 -19.74
N ASP A 214 1.40 -7.91 -20.08
CA ASP A 214 1.67 -6.62 -19.44
C ASP A 214 0.59 -5.59 -19.82
N ARG A 215 0.12 -5.64 -21.07
CA ARG A 215 -1.07 -4.92 -21.56
C ARG A 215 -2.33 -5.28 -20.77
N ALA A 216 -2.63 -6.57 -20.61
CA ALA A 216 -3.78 -7.03 -19.85
C ALA A 216 -3.72 -6.60 -18.37
N ILE A 217 -2.55 -6.67 -17.74
CA ILE A 217 -2.32 -6.19 -16.36
C ILE A 217 -2.57 -4.68 -16.25
N ALA A 218 -2.08 -3.90 -17.21
CA ALA A 218 -2.26 -2.45 -17.22
C ALA A 218 -3.74 -2.06 -17.37
N LEU A 219 -4.46 -2.70 -18.29
CA LEU A 219 -5.89 -2.47 -18.50
C LEU A 219 -6.73 -2.88 -17.28
N LEU A 220 -6.38 -3.97 -16.58
CA LEU A 220 -7.03 -4.33 -15.31
C LEU A 220 -6.81 -3.28 -14.21
N ALA A 221 -5.72 -2.51 -14.22
CA ALA A 221 -5.59 -1.38 -13.30
C ALA A 221 -6.56 -0.23 -13.65
N CYS A 222 -6.88 -0.05 -14.95
CA CYS A 222 -7.94 0.84 -15.40
C CYS A 222 -9.34 0.34 -14.99
N GLU A 223 -9.52 -0.95 -14.68
CA GLU A 223 -10.75 -1.50 -14.09
C GLU A 223 -10.87 -1.23 -12.57
N CYS A 224 -10.01 -0.37 -12.02
CA CYS A 224 -9.88 -0.11 -10.59
C CYS A 224 -9.51 -1.36 -9.77
N LEU A 225 -8.71 -2.30 -10.30
CA LEU A 225 -8.15 -3.44 -9.54
C LEU A 225 -6.78 -3.14 -8.93
N ARG A 226 -6.50 -3.72 -7.75
CA ARG A 226 -5.26 -3.41 -7.00
C ARG A 226 -4.15 -4.28 -7.57
N PRO A 227 -2.90 -3.81 -7.68
CA PRO A 227 -1.79 -4.64 -8.15
C PRO A 227 -1.71 -6.02 -7.46
N GLY A 228 -1.91 -6.06 -6.14
CA GLY A 228 -1.95 -7.30 -5.38
C GLY A 228 -3.08 -8.24 -5.82
N ALA A 229 -4.28 -7.71 -6.06
CA ALA A 229 -5.43 -8.48 -6.53
C ALA A 229 -5.21 -8.98 -7.96
N ILE A 230 -4.68 -8.14 -8.86
CA ILE A 230 -4.39 -8.53 -10.27
C ILE A 230 -3.48 -9.75 -10.32
N GLY A 231 -2.40 -9.75 -9.53
CA GLY A 231 -1.47 -10.88 -9.46
C GLY A 231 -2.02 -12.13 -8.77
N ASN A 232 -3.24 -12.06 -8.21
CA ASN A 232 -3.90 -13.14 -7.47
C ASN A 232 -5.07 -13.78 -8.21
N ILE A 233 -5.40 -13.30 -9.42
CA ILE A 233 -6.51 -13.82 -10.23
C ILE A 233 -6.19 -15.23 -10.74
N LEU A 234 -7.16 -16.14 -10.65
CA LEU A 234 -7.11 -17.43 -11.34
C LEU A 234 -7.72 -17.34 -12.74
N ARG A 235 -7.31 -18.25 -13.63
CA ARG A 235 -7.90 -18.40 -14.97
C ARG A 235 -9.40 -18.69 -14.89
N SER A 236 -9.83 -19.45 -13.90
CA SER A 236 -11.23 -19.82 -13.64
C SER A 236 -12.10 -18.66 -13.17
N ASP A 237 -11.51 -17.54 -12.79
CA ASP A 237 -12.26 -16.36 -12.35
C ASP A 237 -12.69 -15.46 -13.51
N PHE A 238 -12.09 -15.67 -14.69
CA PHE A 238 -12.34 -14.86 -15.87
C PHE A 238 -13.32 -15.55 -16.82
N ASP A 239 -14.46 -14.89 -17.03
CA ASP A 239 -15.47 -15.26 -18.03
C ASP A 239 -15.46 -14.23 -19.17
N PHE A 240 -14.91 -14.65 -20.31
CA PHE A 240 -14.83 -13.83 -21.52
C PHE A 240 -16.21 -13.55 -22.12
N LYS A 241 -17.12 -14.54 -22.13
CA LYS A 241 -18.44 -14.37 -22.77
C LYS A 241 -19.31 -13.38 -21.99
N GLY A 242 -19.25 -13.42 -20.67
CA GLY A 242 -19.95 -12.49 -19.80
C GLY A 242 -19.24 -11.14 -19.60
N ASN A 243 -18.00 -10.97 -20.08
CA ASN A 243 -17.10 -9.88 -19.68
C ASN A 243 -17.02 -9.74 -18.15
N ARG A 244 -16.94 -10.85 -17.42
CA ARG A 244 -16.96 -10.86 -15.96
C ARG A 244 -15.64 -11.34 -15.40
N LEU A 245 -15.28 -10.78 -14.25
CA LEU A 245 -14.15 -11.21 -13.46
C LEU A 245 -14.58 -11.36 -12.00
N ARG A 246 -14.42 -12.56 -11.47
CA ARG A 246 -14.51 -12.82 -10.04
C ARG A 246 -13.20 -12.40 -9.36
N VAL A 247 -13.31 -11.65 -8.28
CA VAL A 247 -12.18 -11.18 -7.47
C VAL A 247 -12.29 -11.83 -6.10
N GLU A 248 -11.45 -12.84 -5.89
CA GLU A 248 -11.40 -13.67 -4.68
C GLU A 248 -9.93 -13.85 -4.22
N ASP A 249 -9.74 -14.27 -2.98
CA ASP A 249 -8.42 -14.50 -2.41
C ASP A 249 -7.90 -15.94 -2.59
N HIS A 250 -7.12 -16.17 -3.64
CA HIS A 250 -6.53 -17.48 -3.97
C HIS A 250 -5.13 -17.71 -3.39
N ARG A 251 -4.86 -17.18 -2.20
CA ARG A 251 -3.54 -17.32 -1.55
C ARG A 251 -3.22 -18.76 -1.16
N ASP A 252 -4.23 -19.58 -0.93
CA ASP A 252 -4.17 -21.01 -0.63
C ASP A 252 -3.52 -21.82 -1.77
N ARG A 253 -3.66 -21.35 -3.02
CA ARG A 253 -3.02 -21.96 -4.20
C ARG A 253 -1.51 -21.68 -4.29
N ARG A 254 -0.95 -20.85 -3.42
CA ARG A 254 0.48 -20.47 -3.43
C ARG A 254 1.29 -21.37 -2.52
N ASP A 255 2.52 -21.70 -2.94
CA ASP A 255 3.48 -22.44 -2.09
C ASP A 255 3.80 -21.71 -0.79
N PHE A 256 3.99 -20.40 -0.91
CA PHE A 256 4.47 -19.56 0.16
C PHE A 256 3.93 -18.15 0.00
N VAL A 257 3.38 -17.62 1.08
CA VAL A 257 2.83 -16.26 1.14
C VAL A 257 3.74 -15.41 2.02
N SER A 258 4.33 -14.39 1.41
CA SER A 258 5.16 -13.38 2.07
C SER A 258 4.51 -12.00 1.97
N SER A 259 5.07 -11.00 2.64
CA SER A 259 4.66 -9.59 2.49
C SER A 259 4.81 -9.04 1.06
N SER A 260 5.60 -9.73 0.24
CA SER A 260 5.82 -9.39 -1.16
C SER A 260 4.88 -10.08 -2.13
N THR A 261 4.14 -11.10 -1.66
CA THR A 261 3.27 -11.91 -2.51
C THR A 261 2.03 -11.08 -2.92
N PRO A 262 1.65 -11.06 -4.21
CA PRO A 262 0.38 -10.46 -4.64
C PRO A 262 -0.80 -11.20 -4.00
N VAL A 263 -1.64 -10.49 -3.25
CA VAL A 263 -2.83 -11.05 -2.58
C VAL A 263 -4.00 -10.07 -2.63
N LEU A 264 -5.22 -10.58 -2.44
CA LEU A 264 -6.39 -9.74 -2.25
C LEU A 264 -6.30 -9.00 -0.91
N LYS A 265 -6.54 -7.68 -0.94
CA LYS A 265 -6.52 -6.87 0.28
C LYS A 265 -7.70 -7.27 1.17
N LEU A 266 -7.44 -7.54 2.45
CA LEU A 266 -8.40 -8.02 3.46
C LEU A 266 -8.95 -9.44 3.27
N GLY A 267 -8.50 -10.20 2.25
CA GLY A 267 -9.05 -11.53 1.97
C GLY A 267 -8.86 -12.59 3.08
N ASP A 268 -8.05 -12.29 4.10
CA ASP A 268 -7.81 -13.15 5.27
C ASP A 268 -8.00 -12.35 6.58
N SER A 269 -8.67 -11.20 6.51
CA SER A 269 -8.88 -10.35 7.68
C SER A 269 -10.08 -10.85 8.47
N THR A 270 -9.86 -11.45 9.64
CA THR A 270 -10.93 -11.75 10.60
C THR A 270 -11.41 -10.52 11.37
N LYS A 271 -10.63 -9.42 11.32
CA LYS A 271 -10.87 -8.17 12.06
C LYS A 271 -11.73 -7.14 11.30
N VAL A 272 -11.98 -7.36 10.01
CA VAL A 272 -12.71 -6.40 9.15
C VAL A 272 -13.59 -7.19 8.20
N ASN A 273 -14.90 -6.94 8.22
CA ASN A 273 -15.83 -7.47 7.23
C ASN A 273 -15.49 -6.88 5.85
N SER A 274 -14.74 -7.61 5.04
CA SER A 274 -14.61 -7.35 3.61
C SER A 274 -15.50 -8.31 2.85
N ALA A 275 -16.01 -7.87 1.69
CA ALA A 275 -16.57 -8.81 0.72
C ALA A 275 -15.46 -9.80 0.35
N SER A 276 -15.58 -11.05 0.79
CA SER A 276 -14.63 -12.14 0.54
C SER A 276 -14.50 -12.46 -0.95
N GLU A 277 -15.53 -12.10 -1.71
CA GLU A 277 -15.64 -12.29 -3.14
C GLU A 277 -16.39 -11.09 -3.74
N THR A 278 -16.00 -10.64 -4.93
CA THR A 278 -16.76 -9.67 -5.71
C THR A 278 -16.67 -10.00 -7.19
N THR A 279 -17.79 -10.02 -7.89
CA THR A 279 -17.79 -10.11 -9.37
C THR A 279 -17.91 -8.71 -9.95
N ILE A 280 -16.99 -8.34 -10.84
CA ILE A 280 -17.04 -7.09 -11.59
C ILE A 280 -17.27 -7.34 -13.08
N THR A 281 -17.95 -6.42 -13.74
CA THR A 281 -18.06 -6.39 -15.20
C THR A 281 -16.86 -5.62 -15.76
N LEU A 282 -16.08 -6.25 -16.62
CA LEU A 282 -14.95 -5.65 -17.32
C LEU A 282 -15.42 -4.84 -18.53
N TRP A 283 -14.62 -3.84 -18.92
CA TRP A 283 -14.82 -3.25 -20.24
C TRP A 283 -14.46 -4.26 -21.35
N PRO A 284 -15.15 -4.22 -22.50
CA PRO A 284 -14.93 -5.19 -23.58
C PRO A 284 -13.48 -5.27 -24.06
N PHE A 285 -12.78 -4.13 -24.16
CA PHE A 285 -11.37 -4.09 -24.58
C PHE A 285 -10.44 -4.75 -23.54
N THR A 286 -10.76 -4.67 -22.25
CA THR A 286 -9.97 -5.34 -21.20
C THR A 286 -10.19 -6.85 -21.27
N ALA A 287 -11.44 -7.30 -21.41
CA ALA A 287 -11.76 -8.71 -21.57
C ALA A 287 -11.08 -9.30 -22.83
N PHE A 288 -11.14 -8.57 -23.95
CA PHE A 288 -10.43 -8.95 -25.17
C PHE A 288 -8.91 -9.06 -24.95
N ALA A 289 -8.28 -8.07 -24.32
CA ALA A 289 -6.84 -8.10 -24.09
C ALA A 289 -6.39 -9.27 -23.19
N ILE A 290 -7.20 -9.65 -22.21
CA ILE A 290 -6.98 -10.85 -21.39
C ILE A 290 -7.09 -12.10 -22.26
N GLN A 291 -8.17 -12.22 -23.06
CA GLN A 291 -8.41 -13.37 -23.91
C GLN A 291 -7.29 -13.55 -24.96
N GLU A 292 -6.83 -12.46 -25.58
CA GLU A 292 -5.72 -12.51 -26.53
C GLU A 292 -4.42 -13.00 -25.86
N TYR A 293 -4.09 -12.52 -24.65
CA TYR A 293 -2.95 -13.04 -23.87
C TYR A 293 -3.10 -14.53 -23.55
N LEU A 294 -4.31 -14.98 -23.22
CA LEU A 294 -4.59 -16.38 -22.92
C LEU A 294 -4.33 -17.26 -24.14
N ASP A 295 -4.84 -16.85 -25.30
CA ASP A 295 -4.78 -17.64 -26.53
C ASP A 295 -3.38 -17.69 -27.15
N THR A 296 -2.52 -16.72 -26.83
CA THR A 296 -1.18 -16.57 -27.38
C THR A 296 -0.09 -16.83 -26.32
N GLU A 297 0.45 -15.78 -25.69
CA GLU A 297 1.60 -15.83 -24.79
C GLU A 297 1.45 -16.87 -23.68
N ARG A 298 0.27 -16.96 -23.05
CA ARG A 298 0.06 -17.89 -21.94
C ARG A 298 0.10 -19.34 -22.42
N ASN A 299 -0.60 -19.63 -23.52
CA ASN A 299 -0.60 -20.96 -24.13
C ASN A 299 0.81 -21.35 -24.57
N ASP A 300 1.55 -20.44 -25.23
CA ASP A 300 2.94 -20.68 -25.65
C ASP A 300 3.86 -20.98 -24.47
N ILE A 301 3.71 -20.26 -23.36
CA ILE A 301 4.50 -20.49 -22.14
C ILE A 301 4.19 -21.88 -21.55
N GLN A 302 2.93 -22.32 -21.61
CA GLN A 302 2.53 -23.63 -21.10
C GLN A 302 2.98 -24.77 -22.01
N LEU A 303 2.84 -24.63 -23.33
CA LEU A 303 3.25 -25.65 -24.32
C LEU A 303 4.75 -25.93 -24.29
N LYS A 304 5.57 -24.93 -23.94
CA LYS A 304 7.03 -25.09 -23.78
C LYS A 304 7.44 -25.95 -22.57
N ARG A 305 6.48 -26.47 -21.78
CA ARG A 305 6.75 -27.18 -20.53
C ARG A 305 6.04 -28.51 -20.45
N LEU A 306 6.76 -29.51 -19.94
CA LEU A 306 6.22 -30.84 -19.67
C LEU A 306 5.15 -30.83 -18.57
N ASN A 307 5.30 -29.95 -17.58
CA ASN A 307 4.38 -29.84 -16.45
C ASN A 307 3.73 -28.46 -16.38
N ASN A 308 2.42 -28.44 -16.09
CA ASN A 308 1.67 -27.21 -15.88
C ASN A 308 1.95 -26.59 -14.50
N ASN A 309 2.92 -25.68 -14.46
CA ASN A 309 3.32 -24.98 -13.23
C ASN A 309 2.46 -23.74 -12.92
N SER A 310 1.36 -23.50 -13.66
CA SER A 310 0.55 -22.29 -13.50
C SER A 310 -0.26 -22.25 -12.21
N ARG A 311 -0.56 -23.42 -11.62
CA ARG A 311 -1.45 -23.57 -10.46
C ARG A 311 -2.81 -22.90 -10.63
N GLY A 312 -3.26 -22.76 -11.87
CA GLY A 312 -4.49 -22.08 -12.22
C GLY A 312 -4.41 -20.56 -12.24
N PHE A 313 -3.29 -19.91 -11.90
CA PHE A 313 -3.19 -18.45 -11.97
C PHE A 313 -3.30 -17.94 -13.42
N LEU A 314 -3.94 -16.77 -13.56
CA LEU A 314 -4.16 -16.11 -14.84
C LEU A 314 -2.84 -15.60 -15.43
N PHE A 315 -2.13 -14.77 -14.67
CA PHE A 315 -0.88 -14.15 -15.10
C PHE A 315 0.33 -14.96 -14.69
N LEU A 316 1.13 -15.34 -15.68
CA LEU A 316 2.33 -16.13 -15.50
C LEU A 316 3.59 -15.28 -15.75
N SER A 317 4.66 -15.64 -15.07
CA SER A 317 5.99 -15.19 -15.45
C SER A 317 6.48 -15.94 -16.70
N GLN A 318 7.58 -15.50 -17.30
CA GLN A 318 8.16 -16.16 -18.49
C GLN A 318 8.51 -17.63 -18.26
N ASN A 319 8.64 -18.05 -17.00
CA ASN A 319 8.87 -19.44 -16.62
C ASN A 319 7.56 -20.23 -16.37
N GLY A 320 6.40 -19.73 -16.76
CA GLY A 320 5.12 -20.43 -16.60
C GLY A 320 4.63 -20.60 -15.17
N SER A 321 5.34 -20.08 -14.17
CA SER A 321 4.88 -20.03 -12.78
C SER A 321 4.13 -18.73 -12.49
N PRO A 322 3.23 -18.73 -11.48
CA PRO A 322 2.54 -17.52 -11.04
C PRO A 322 3.50 -16.37 -10.71
N ILE A 323 3.03 -15.14 -10.85
CA ILE A 323 3.78 -13.98 -10.35
C ILE A 323 3.95 -14.12 -8.82
N LYS A 324 5.19 -14.38 -8.39
CA LYS A 324 5.52 -14.64 -6.98
C LYS A 324 5.67 -13.36 -6.16
N HIS A 325 6.10 -12.27 -6.79
CA HIS A 325 6.50 -11.03 -6.09
C HIS A 325 5.84 -9.80 -6.72
N ARG A 326 5.26 -8.93 -5.89
CA ARG A 326 4.53 -7.71 -6.28
C ARG A 326 5.37 -6.74 -7.09
N SER A 327 6.70 -6.76 -6.91
CA SER A 327 7.62 -5.90 -7.66
C SER A 327 7.54 -6.15 -9.16
N VAL A 328 7.18 -7.34 -9.62
CA VAL A 328 7.00 -7.59 -11.07
C VAL A 328 5.95 -6.64 -11.64
N ILE A 329 4.81 -6.52 -10.95
CA ILE A 329 3.73 -5.62 -11.36
C ILE A 329 4.15 -4.16 -11.12
N THR A 330 4.81 -3.84 -10.02
CA THR A 330 5.30 -2.47 -9.76
C THR A 330 6.30 -2.00 -10.82
N THR A 331 7.26 -2.86 -11.19
CA THR A 331 8.26 -2.58 -12.22
C THR A 331 7.60 -2.36 -13.57
N LEU A 332 6.61 -3.18 -13.94
CA LEU A 332 5.81 -2.97 -15.14
C LEU A 332 5.22 -1.55 -15.20
N PHE A 333 4.58 -1.08 -14.12
CA PHE A 333 3.98 0.25 -14.11
C PHE A 333 5.03 1.37 -14.10
N SER A 334 6.18 1.16 -13.46
CA SER A 334 7.30 2.11 -13.51
C SER A 334 7.85 2.23 -14.93
N GLU A 335 8.10 1.11 -15.60
CA GLU A 335 8.62 1.09 -16.98
C GLU A 335 7.61 1.68 -17.97
N LEU A 336 6.32 1.32 -17.84
CA LEU A 336 5.24 1.94 -18.62
C LEU A 336 5.17 3.46 -18.38
N GLY A 337 5.30 3.91 -17.13
CA GLY A 337 5.29 5.33 -16.79
C GLY A 337 6.41 6.11 -17.48
N GLU A 338 7.64 5.58 -17.48
CA GLU A 338 8.74 6.21 -18.21
C GLU A 338 8.49 6.26 -19.73
N ARG A 339 7.88 5.21 -20.32
CA ARG A 339 7.53 5.21 -21.75
C ARG A 339 6.42 6.22 -22.08
N LEU A 340 5.36 6.29 -21.27
CA LEU A 340 4.30 7.27 -21.43
C LEU A 340 4.84 8.70 -21.31
N LYS A 341 5.77 8.94 -20.38
CA LYS A 341 6.46 10.22 -20.22
C LYS A 341 7.26 10.60 -21.46
N LEU A 342 8.06 9.67 -22.01
CA LEU A 342 8.84 9.90 -23.22
C LEU A 342 7.97 10.23 -24.44
N ARG A 343 6.73 9.73 -24.48
CA ARG A 343 5.75 10.00 -25.54
C ARG A 343 4.88 11.23 -25.28
N GLY A 344 5.14 12.01 -24.22
CA GLY A 344 4.37 13.21 -23.89
C GLY A 344 2.97 12.94 -23.32
N LEU A 345 2.61 11.68 -23.08
CA LEU A 345 1.29 11.29 -22.55
C LEU A 345 1.13 11.59 -21.05
N LEU A 346 2.23 11.93 -20.36
CA LEU A 346 2.23 12.37 -18.97
C LEU A 346 2.62 13.83 -18.80
N ASP A 347 2.64 14.62 -19.88
CA ASP A 347 2.88 16.06 -19.76
C ASP A 347 1.76 16.74 -18.97
N ALA A 348 2.15 17.59 -18.02
CA ALA A 348 1.26 18.31 -17.11
C ALA A 348 1.41 19.84 -17.20
N THR A 349 2.12 20.37 -18.20
CA THR A 349 2.30 21.83 -18.37
C THR A 349 0.98 22.60 -18.42
N ASP A 350 -0.05 21.98 -18.99
CA ASP A 350 -1.34 22.64 -19.22
C ASP A 350 -2.34 22.39 -18.07
N ASP A 351 -1.96 21.59 -17.07
CA ASP A 351 -2.82 21.30 -15.91
C ASP A 351 -2.61 22.33 -14.79
N ARG A 352 -3.57 23.25 -14.69
CA ARG A 352 -3.61 24.30 -13.66
C ARG A 352 -3.64 23.74 -12.23
N THR A 353 -4.11 22.50 -12.03
CA THR A 353 -4.12 21.84 -10.71
C THR A 353 -2.72 21.40 -10.25
N LEU A 354 -1.75 21.33 -11.17
CA LEU A 354 -0.39 20.85 -10.93
C LEU A 354 0.71 21.86 -11.29
N TRP A 355 0.50 23.14 -10.97
CA TRP A 355 1.39 24.28 -11.25
C TRP A 355 2.89 24.13 -10.92
N LYS A 356 3.29 23.13 -10.12
CA LYS A 356 4.71 22.85 -9.77
C LYS A 356 5.31 21.63 -10.46
N ARG A 357 4.56 20.87 -11.25
CA ARG A 357 5.02 19.60 -11.84
C ARG A 357 4.93 19.66 -13.36
N ARG A 358 6.06 19.37 -14.02
CA ARG A 358 6.10 19.23 -15.48
C ARG A 358 5.45 17.95 -15.99
N HIS A 359 5.34 16.92 -15.16
CA HIS A 359 4.75 15.65 -15.55
C HIS A 359 3.87 15.08 -14.45
N TYR A 360 2.82 14.36 -14.83
CA TYR A 360 2.05 13.55 -13.90
C TYR A 360 2.90 12.43 -13.30
N HIS A 361 2.67 12.14 -12.03
CA HIS A 361 3.15 10.88 -11.46
C HIS A 361 2.35 9.73 -12.09
N PHE A 362 2.98 8.58 -12.31
CA PHE A 362 2.33 7.41 -12.88
C PHE A 362 2.66 6.13 -12.12
N ASN A 363 1.61 5.38 -11.78
CA ASN A 363 1.66 4.03 -11.23
C ASN A 363 0.26 3.40 -11.35
N ALA A 364 0.10 2.14 -10.94
CA ALA A 364 -1.20 1.45 -10.99
C ALA A 364 -2.33 2.18 -10.23
N TYR A 365 -2.01 2.81 -9.09
CA TYR A 365 -3.01 3.56 -8.31
C TYR A 365 -3.47 4.82 -9.02
N VAL A 366 -2.61 5.48 -9.79
CA VAL A 366 -3.01 6.61 -10.65
C VAL A 366 -4.11 6.17 -11.62
N LEU A 367 -3.96 5.02 -12.29
CA LEU A 367 -5.00 4.48 -13.18
C LEU A 367 -6.29 4.13 -12.43
N ARG A 368 -6.20 3.58 -11.21
CA ARG A 368 -7.38 3.32 -10.37
C ARG A 368 -8.13 4.61 -10.01
N HIS A 369 -7.40 5.66 -9.67
CA HIS A 369 -7.96 6.98 -9.38
C HIS A 369 -8.57 7.59 -10.65
N SER A 370 -7.89 7.50 -11.79
CA SER A 370 -8.41 8.00 -13.08
C SER A 370 -9.67 7.27 -13.52
N ALA A 371 -9.75 5.95 -13.36
CA ALA A 371 -10.95 5.17 -13.66
C ALA A 371 -12.14 5.58 -12.79
N ALA A 372 -11.88 5.84 -11.51
CA ALA A 372 -12.89 6.33 -10.57
C ALA A 372 -13.39 7.73 -10.96
N SER A 373 -12.48 8.67 -11.24
CA SER A 373 -12.83 10.00 -11.73
C SER A 373 -13.62 9.94 -13.04
N PHE A 374 -13.16 9.13 -14.01
CA PHE A 374 -13.85 8.92 -15.29
C PHE A 374 -15.27 8.40 -15.11
N PHE A 375 -15.47 7.40 -14.24
CA PHE A 375 -16.79 6.84 -13.97
C PHE A 375 -17.74 7.91 -13.40
N LEU A 376 -17.28 8.68 -12.42
CA LEU A 376 -18.08 9.70 -11.76
C LEU A 376 -18.44 10.84 -12.72
N GLU A 377 -17.48 11.33 -13.50
CA GLU A 377 -17.73 12.38 -14.49
C GLU A 377 -18.71 11.92 -15.58
N SER A 378 -18.64 10.64 -15.99
CA SER A 378 -19.53 10.08 -17.01
C SER A 378 -20.94 9.77 -16.52
N LYS A 379 -21.14 9.60 -15.21
CA LYS A 379 -22.41 9.11 -14.63
C LYS A 379 -23.09 10.10 -13.69
N GLY A 380 -22.41 11.15 -13.25
CA GLY A 380 -22.90 12.11 -12.26
C GLY A 380 -22.42 11.79 -10.84
N THR A 381 -22.81 12.63 -9.87
CA THR A 381 -22.33 12.60 -8.49
C THR A 381 -23.38 12.19 -7.46
N ASP A 382 -24.57 11.78 -7.91
CA ASP A 382 -25.66 11.36 -7.04
C ASP A 382 -25.29 10.13 -6.21
N GLU A 383 -25.90 9.98 -5.03
CA GLU A 383 -25.63 8.84 -4.13
C GLU A 383 -25.87 7.47 -4.79
N SER A 384 -26.87 7.37 -5.68
CA SER A 384 -27.12 6.15 -6.46
C SER A 384 -25.94 5.80 -7.38
N VAL A 385 -25.24 6.80 -7.92
CA VAL A 385 -24.02 6.61 -8.72
C VAL A 385 -22.86 6.18 -7.85
N LEU A 386 -22.72 6.76 -6.65
CA LEU A 386 -21.72 6.32 -5.68
C LEU A 386 -21.94 4.86 -5.26
N ASP A 387 -23.19 4.43 -5.10
CA ASP A 387 -23.54 3.03 -4.83
C ASP A 387 -23.19 2.11 -6.01
N MET A 388 -23.56 2.49 -7.24
CA MET A 388 -23.16 1.77 -8.45
C MET A 388 -21.63 1.65 -8.55
N MET A 389 -20.92 2.72 -8.21
CA MET A 389 -19.46 2.77 -8.22
C MET A 389 -18.85 1.85 -7.16
N ARG A 390 -19.46 1.76 -5.97
CA ARG A 390 -19.06 0.81 -4.91
C ARG A 390 -19.17 -0.62 -5.41
N ILE A 391 -20.29 -0.99 -6.03
CA ILE A 391 -20.49 -2.33 -6.62
C ILE A 391 -19.47 -2.57 -7.74
N ARG A 392 -19.32 -1.60 -8.66
CA ARG A 392 -18.46 -1.70 -9.84
C ARG A 392 -16.99 -1.93 -9.52
N PHE A 393 -16.48 -1.32 -8.44
CA PHE A 393 -15.07 -1.37 -8.06
C PHE A 393 -14.80 -2.21 -6.80
N GLY A 394 -15.80 -2.95 -6.31
CA GLY A 394 -15.68 -3.85 -5.16
C GLY A 394 -15.35 -3.13 -3.86
N TRP A 395 -16.05 -2.02 -3.60
CA TRP A 395 -16.02 -1.33 -2.31
C TRP A 395 -17.25 -1.69 -1.47
N THR A 396 -17.07 -1.68 -0.16
CA THR A 396 -18.16 -1.94 0.80
C THR A 396 -19.20 -0.80 0.75
N ALA A 397 -20.47 -1.10 1.05
CA ALA A 397 -21.57 -0.13 0.97
C ALA A 397 -21.30 1.19 1.74
N GLY A 398 -20.71 1.12 2.95
CA GLY A 398 -20.37 2.32 3.74
C GLY A 398 -19.04 3.00 3.39
N SER A 399 -18.40 2.65 2.26
CA SER A 399 -17.05 3.14 1.96
C SER A 399 -17.07 4.57 1.42
N THR A 400 -16.15 5.41 1.93
CA THR A 400 -15.85 6.75 1.38
C THR A 400 -14.83 6.72 0.24
N GLN A 401 -14.48 5.52 -0.25
CA GLN A 401 -13.52 5.34 -1.34
C GLN A 401 -13.97 6.00 -2.66
N PRO A 402 -15.26 6.00 -3.07
CA PRO A 402 -15.72 6.76 -4.23
C PRO A 402 -15.24 8.21 -4.22
N LEU A 403 -15.55 8.94 -3.14
CA LEU A 403 -15.19 10.35 -2.96
C LEU A 403 -13.67 10.57 -2.98
N ARG A 404 -12.93 9.68 -2.31
CA ARG A 404 -11.47 9.75 -2.27
C ARG A 404 -10.83 9.46 -3.63
N TYR A 405 -11.35 8.48 -4.36
CA TYR A 405 -10.72 8.03 -5.61
C TYR A 405 -11.06 8.93 -6.78
N ALA A 406 -12.28 9.47 -6.81
CA ALA A 406 -12.78 10.40 -7.82
C ALA A 406 -12.60 11.89 -7.46
N ALA A 407 -11.64 12.21 -6.58
CA ALA A 407 -11.42 13.57 -6.08
C ALA A 407 -11.19 14.61 -7.18
N ARG A 408 -10.62 14.22 -8.34
CA ARG A 408 -10.48 15.10 -9.50
C ARG A 408 -11.83 15.46 -10.10
N ALA A 409 -12.68 14.48 -10.41
CA ALA A 409 -13.99 14.76 -11.00
C ALA A 409 -14.82 15.69 -10.11
N LEU A 410 -14.77 15.47 -8.79
CA LEU A 410 -15.41 16.37 -7.81
C LEU A 410 -14.79 17.78 -7.81
N SER A 411 -13.46 17.88 -7.90
CA SER A 411 -12.78 19.18 -7.98
C SER A 411 -13.04 19.91 -9.29
N ASP A 412 -13.08 19.19 -10.41
CA ASP A 412 -13.29 19.75 -11.74
C ASP A 412 -14.74 20.25 -11.88
N GLN A 413 -15.72 19.50 -11.36
CA GLN A 413 -17.11 19.95 -11.25
C GLN A 413 -17.27 21.16 -10.32
N ALA A 414 -16.61 21.17 -9.16
CA ALA A 414 -16.65 22.30 -8.24
C ALA A 414 -15.95 23.56 -8.79
N ASN A 415 -15.06 23.40 -9.78
CA ASN A 415 -14.39 24.51 -10.46
C ASN A 415 -15.24 25.13 -11.60
N ILE A 416 -16.44 24.62 -11.86
CA ILE A 416 -17.40 25.22 -12.80
C ILE A 416 -18.26 26.24 -12.05
N ASP A 417 -17.85 27.52 -12.14
CA ASP A 417 -18.77 28.65 -12.33
C ASP A 417 -18.00 29.97 -12.56
N LEU A 418 -16.78 30.10 -12.00
CA LEU A 418 -16.06 31.37 -12.05
C LEU A 418 -15.19 31.57 -13.31
N VAL A 419 -14.75 30.51 -13.99
CA VAL A 419 -13.91 30.65 -15.20
C VAL A 419 -14.74 31.11 -16.40
N ASN A 420 -15.85 30.44 -16.69
CA ASN A 420 -16.79 30.87 -17.74
C ASN A 420 -17.33 32.27 -17.44
N PHE A 421 -17.73 32.53 -16.18
CA PHE A 421 -18.12 33.87 -15.74
C PHE A 421 -16.98 34.89 -15.88
N SER A 422 -15.72 34.53 -15.60
CA SER A 422 -14.57 35.43 -15.78
C SER A 422 -14.30 35.72 -17.25
N GLU A 423 -14.44 34.75 -18.14
CA GLU A 423 -14.29 34.96 -19.59
C GLU A 423 -15.42 35.81 -20.15
N GLU A 424 -16.65 35.64 -19.66
CA GLU A 424 -17.77 36.54 -19.94
C GLU A 424 -17.51 37.96 -19.44
N LEU A 425 -16.98 38.11 -18.21
CA LEU A 425 -16.58 39.41 -17.67
C LEU A 425 -15.47 40.06 -18.49
N PHE A 426 -14.44 39.32 -18.88
CA PHE A 426 -13.34 39.86 -19.70
C PHE A 426 -13.83 40.25 -21.10
N LYS A 427 -14.65 39.43 -21.76
CA LYS A 427 -15.30 39.79 -23.03
C LYS A 427 -16.20 41.02 -22.86
N GLY A 428 -16.91 41.13 -21.74
CA GLY A 428 -17.72 42.28 -21.37
C GLY A 428 -16.88 43.57 -21.25
N VAL A 429 -15.73 43.51 -20.58
CA VAL A 429 -14.80 44.63 -20.46
C VAL A 429 -14.21 45.02 -21.82
N GLU A 430 -13.72 44.05 -22.61
CA GLU A 430 -13.16 44.33 -23.95
C GLU A 430 -14.18 44.95 -24.90
N SER A 431 -15.45 44.51 -24.83
CA SER A 431 -16.54 45.08 -25.63
C SER A 431 -16.88 46.52 -25.23
N ARG A 432 -16.61 46.90 -23.98
CA ARG A 432 -16.80 48.26 -23.46
C ARG A 432 -15.64 49.18 -23.82
N SER A 433 -14.43 48.65 -23.98
CA SER A 433 -13.24 49.41 -24.42
C SER A 433 -13.20 49.70 -25.92
N LYS A 434 -14.10 49.07 -26.71
CA LYS A 434 -14.24 49.27 -28.17
C LYS A 434 -15.44 50.16 -28.55
N LYS A 435 -16.18 50.70 -27.57
CA LYS A 435 -17.13 51.79 -27.72
C LYS A 435 -16.51 53.05 -27.13
#